data_AF-A0A353N8K0-F1
#
_entry.id   AF-A0A353N8K0-F1
#
_cell.length_a   1.000
_cell.length_b   1.000
_cell.length_c   1.000
_cell.angle_alpha   90.00
_cell.angle_beta   90.00
_cell.angle_gamma   90.00
#
_symmetry.space_group_name_H-M   'P 1'
#
loop_
_entity.id
_entity.type
_entity.pdbx_description
1 polymer ?
#
loop_
_entity_poly.entity_id
_entity_poly.type
_entity_poly.pdbx_seq_one_letter_code
_entity_poly.pdbx_strand_id
1 'polypeptide(L)'
;IRYEGPKGGPGMREMLSPTSAIAGMGLDRQVALITDGRFSGASRGASIGHVSPEAATGGPIALVCEGDLIQINIPAQSLDLLVDQAELEKRKAHWQQPAPKVTRGYLGRYAKLVKSANTGAIIDV
;
A
#
# COMPACT_ATOMS: atom_id res chain seq x y z
N ILE A 1 3.53 -3.87 3.00
CA ILE A 1 2.69 -4.79 2.19
C ILE A 1 2.15 -3.99 1.02
N ARG A 2 2.30 -4.44 -0.22
CA ARG A 2 1.91 -3.65 -1.40
C ARG A 2 1.20 -4.49 -2.44
N TYR A 3 0.55 -3.84 -3.40
CA TYR A 3 -0.35 -4.48 -4.37
C TYR A 3 -1.58 -5.10 -3.70
N GLU A 4 -2.04 -4.46 -2.63
CA GLU A 4 -3.26 -4.80 -1.89
C GLU A 4 -4.30 -3.68 -1.93
N GLY A 5 -4.04 -2.63 -2.71
CA GLY A 5 -4.96 -1.50 -2.94
C GLY A 5 -6.20 -1.84 -3.77
N PRO A 6 -7.02 -0.83 -4.09
CA PRO A 6 -8.25 -1.01 -4.88
C PRO A 6 -8.03 -1.78 -6.19
N LYS A 7 -7.00 -1.45 -6.97
CA LYS A 7 -6.70 -2.13 -8.24
C LYS A 7 -5.78 -3.33 -8.06
N GLY A 8 -4.77 -3.22 -7.20
CA GLY A 8 -3.74 -4.25 -7.01
C GLY A 8 -4.24 -5.51 -6.29
N GLY A 9 -5.19 -5.35 -5.36
CA GLY A 9 -5.80 -6.44 -4.60
C GLY A 9 -6.46 -7.48 -5.50
N PRO A 10 -7.45 -7.11 -6.35
CA PRO A 10 -8.30 -5.92 -6.29
C PRO A 10 -9.28 -5.94 -5.09
N GLY A 11 -9.90 -4.80 -4.80
CA GLY A 11 -10.95 -4.69 -3.77
C GLY A 11 -10.44 -4.20 -2.40
N MET A 12 -9.17 -3.80 -2.31
CA MET A 12 -8.59 -3.19 -1.11
C MET A 12 -8.91 -3.99 0.18
N ARG A 13 -8.52 -5.27 0.21
CA ARG A 13 -8.92 -6.18 1.30
C ARG A 13 -8.43 -5.71 2.66
N GLU A 14 -9.20 -6.02 3.70
CA GLU A 14 -8.81 -5.81 5.08
C GLU A 14 -7.95 -6.98 5.57
N MET A 15 -6.79 -6.67 6.14
CA MET A 15 -5.83 -7.67 6.60
C MET A 15 -5.71 -7.63 8.12
N LEU A 16 -6.07 -8.74 8.78
CA LEU A 16 -5.84 -8.97 10.21
C LEU A 16 -4.55 -9.77 10.45
N SER A 17 -4.24 -10.73 9.59
CA SER A 17 -3.13 -11.66 9.80
C SER A 17 -1.77 -10.98 10.02
N PRO A 18 -1.37 -9.94 9.26
CA PRO A 18 -0.07 -9.29 9.47
C PRO A 18 0.04 -8.59 10.83
N THR A 19 -1.02 -7.91 11.28
CA THR A 19 -1.01 -7.18 12.55
C THR A 19 -1.04 -8.15 13.73
N SER A 20 -1.83 -9.22 13.65
CA SER A 20 -1.86 -10.27 14.67
C SER A 20 -0.53 -11.05 14.77
N ALA A 21 0.15 -11.31 13.64
CA ALA A 21 1.43 -12.00 13.65
C ALA A 21 2.52 -11.18 14.35
N ILE A 22 2.66 -9.89 14.00
CA ILE A 22 3.64 -8.99 14.63
C ILE A 22 3.36 -8.82 16.13
N ALA A 23 2.09 -8.67 16.53
CA ALA A 23 1.72 -8.61 17.93
C ALA A 23 1.99 -9.93 18.68
N GLY A 24 1.71 -11.07 18.06
CA GLY A 24 2.00 -12.40 18.63
C GLY A 24 3.50 -12.65 18.82
N MET A 25 4.34 -12.02 17.99
CA MET A 25 5.81 -12.02 18.14
C MET A 25 6.33 -10.97 19.14
N GLY A 26 5.46 -10.13 19.71
CA GLY A 26 5.86 -9.04 20.62
C GLY A 26 6.62 -7.90 19.94
N LEU A 27 6.48 -7.76 18.62
CA LEU A 27 7.19 -6.77 17.80
C LEU A 27 6.33 -5.56 17.44
N ASP A 28 5.09 -5.47 17.94
CA ASP A 28 4.13 -4.40 17.64
C ASP A 28 4.60 -3.01 18.05
N ARG A 29 5.56 -2.90 18.98
CA ARG A 29 6.18 -1.61 19.35
C ARG A 29 7.45 -1.28 18.56
N GLN A 30 7.98 -2.23 17.80
CA GLN A 30 9.28 -2.12 17.13
C GLN A 30 9.15 -2.06 15.61
N VAL A 31 8.08 -2.62 15.06
CA VAL A 31 7.84 -2.73 13.63
C VAL A 31 6.61 -1.93 13.24
N ALA A 32 6.76 -1.03 12.27
CA ALA A 32 5.65 -0.35 11.63
C ALA A 32 5.16 -1.15 10.42
N LEU A 33 3.83 -1.17 10.22
CA LEU A 33 3.20 -1.81 9.07
C LEU A 33 2.63 -0.74 8.14
N ILE A 34 2.98 -0.81 6.86
CA ILE A 34 2.51 0.13 5.84
C ILE A 34 1.88 -0.66 4.69
N THR A 35 0.72 -0.20 4.19
CA THR A 35 0.05 -0.82 3.05
C THR A 35 -0.77 0.13 2.19
N ASP A 36 -0.85 -0.16 0.89
CA ASP A 36 -1.81 0.44 -0.04
C ASP A 36 -3.23 -0.16 0.10
N GLY A 37 -3.36 -1.27 0.84
CA GLY A 37 -4.63 -1.87 1.26
C GLY A 37 -5.14 -1.37 2.61
N ARG A 38 -5.77 -2.27 3.39
CA ARG A 38 -6.33 -1.97 4.72
C ARG A 38 -5.81 -2.92 5.79
N PHE A 39 -5.68 -2.40 7.01
CA PHE A 39 -5.49 -3.21 8.21
C PHE A 39 -6.77 -3.22 9.04
N SER A 40 -6.97 -4.30 9.80
CA SER A 40 -8.11 -4.39 10.70
C SER A 40 -7.92 -3.59 11.98
N GLY A 41 -9.01 -3.09 12.56
CA GLY A 41 -9.02 -2.20 13.73
C GLY A 41 -8.43 -2.79 15.02
N ALA A 42 -8.13 -4.09 15.05
CA ALA A 42 -7.41 -4.75 16.15
C ALA A 42 -5.88 -4.49 16.14
N SER A 43 -5.42 -3.50 15.37
CA SER A 43 -4.00 -3.19 15.21
C SER A 43 -3.38 -2.61 16.48
N ARG A 44 -2.17 -3.06 16.82
CA ARG A 44 -1.31 -2.49 17.86
C ARG A 44 -0.06 -1.94 17.19
N GLY A 45 0.45 -0.81 17.68
CA GLY A 45 1.59 -0.12 17.06
C GLY A 45 1.24 0.72 15.84
N ALA A 46 2.27 1.14 15.10
CA ALA A 46 2.11 1.98 13.91
C ALA A 46 1.64 1.13 12.72
N SER A 47 0.35 1.24 12.38
CA SER A 47 -0.26 0.56 11.23
C SER A 47 -0.90 1.58 10.29
N ILE A 48 -0.27 1.80 9.14
CA ILE A 48 -0.66 2.82 8.15
C ILE A 48 -1.24 2.11 6.92
N GLY A 49 -2.53 2.29 6.70
CA GLY A 49 -3.23 1.81 5.50
C GLY A 49 -3.47 2.93 4.48
N HIS A 50 -4.13 2.57 3.38
CA HIS A 50 -4.63 3.53 2.38
C HIS A 50 -3.53 4.34 1.66
N VAL A 51 -2.28 3.86 1.66
CA VAL A 51 -1.19 4.56 0.96
C VAL A 51 -1.55 4.73 -0.50
N SER A 52 -1.55 5.99 -0.94
CA SER A 52 -2.00 6.42 -2.26
C SER A 52 -0.96 7.38 -2.87
N PRO A 53 -0.67 7.29 -4.19
CA PRO A 53 -1.17 6.30 -5.14
C PRO A 53 -0.73 4.87 -4.81
N GLU A 54 -1.57 3.89 -5.12
CA GLU A 54 -1.28 2.48 -4.80
C GLU A 54 -0.16 1.91 -5.68
N ALA A 55 0.41 0.77 -5.27
CA ALA A 55 1.52 0.18 -5.99
C ALA A 55 1.16 -0.24 -7.42
N ALA A 56 -0.08 -0.70 -7.64
CA ALA A 56 -0.56 -1.12 -8.96
C ALA A 56 -0.67 0.02 -9.98
N THR A 57 -0.63 1.27 -9.51
CA THR A 57 -0.61 2.49 -10.34
C THR A 57 0.75 3.17 -10.40
N GLY A 58 1.80 2.55 -9.85
CA GLY A 58 3.15 3.09 -9.87
C GLY A 58 3.38 4.22 -8.86
N GLY A 59 2.62 4.25 -7.76
CA GLY A 59 2.87 5.18 -6.66
C GLY A 59 4.21 4.90 -5.95
N PRO A 60 4.70 5.80 -5.09
CA PRO A 60 6.00 5.65 -4.44
C PRO A 60 6.20 4.31 -3.71
N ILE A 61 5.13 3.75 -3.11
CA ILE A 61 5.16 2.42 -2.45
C ILE A 61 5.53 1.26 -3.42
N ALA A 62 5.30 1.41 -4.73
CA ALA A 62 5.75 0.46 -5.74
C ALA A 62 7.28 0.44 -5.92
N LEU A 63 7.95 1.54 -5.58
CA LEU A 63 9.38 1.78 -5.84
C LEU A 63 10.27 1.48 -4.63
N VAL A 64 9.65 1.17 -3.48
CA VAL A 64 10.37 0.74 -2.27
C VAL A 64 11.15 -0.54 -2.55
N CYS A 65 12.41 -0.54 -2.14
CA CYS A 65 13.33 -1.67 -2.18
C CYS A 65 13.72 -2.06 -0.74
N GLU A 66 14.15 -3.31 -0.57
CA GLU A 66 14.63 -3.79 0.73
C GLU A 66 15.81 -2.95 1.20
N GLY A 67 15.79 -2.56 2.48
CA GLY A 67 16.82 -1.70 3.08
C GLY A 67 16.60 -0.19 2.92
N ASP A 68 15.62 0.26 2.14
CA ASP A 68 15.27 1.69 2.10
C ASP A 68 14.79 2.18 3.47
N LEU A 69 15.16 3.41 3.82
CA LEU A 69 14.69 4.04 5.04
C LEU A 69 13.33 4.73 4.80
N ILE A 70 12.37 4.48 5.70
CA ILE A 70 11.06 5.13 5.69
C ILE A 70 10.90 5.87 7.02
N GLN A 71 10.66 7.16 6.95
CA GLN A 71 10.38 8.01 8.10
C GLN A 71 8.89 8.14 8.31
N ILE A 72 8.45 7.86 9.53
CA ILE A 72 7.05 8.03 9.96
C ILE A 72 7.03 9.12 11.03
N ASN A 73 6.40 10.25 10.73
CA ASN A 73 6.23 11.35 11.67
C ASN A 73 4.74 11.54 11.97
N ILE A 74 4.27 10.97 13.09
CA ILE A 74 2.86 11.04 13.50
C ILE A 74 2.42 12.48 13.82
N PRO A 75 3.17 13.28 14.61
CA PRO A 75 2.81 14.68 14.85
C PRO A 75 2.70 15.52 13.58
N ALA A 76 3.62 15.34 12.63
CA ALA A 76 3.61 16.07 11.35
C ALA A 76 2.71 15.43 10.28
N GLN A 77 2.10 14.28 10.57
CA GLN A 77 1.28 13.50 9.62
C GLN A 77 2.02 13.19 8.31
N SER A 78 3.33 12.95 8.38
CA SER A 78 4.16 12.63 7.21
C SER A 78 4.62 11.17 7.18
N LEU A 79 4.74 10.66 5.96
CA LEU A 79 5.28 9.34 5.64
C LEU A 79 6.23 9.51 4.45
N ASP A 80 7.53 9.51 4.75
CA ASP A 80 8.56 9.88 3.78
C ASP A 80 9.45 8.68 3.45
N LEU A 81 9.59 8.38 2.16
CA LEU A 81 10.59 7.42 1.68
C LEU A 81 11.90 8.19 1.50
N LEU A 82 12.91 7.89 2.32
CA LEU A 82 14.19 8.60 2.35
C LEU A 82 15.13 8.07 1.26
N VAL A 83 14.72 8.25 0.02
CA VAL A 83 15.48 7.89 -1.18
C VAL A 83 15.55 9.13 -2.07
N ASP A 84 16.73 9.41 -2.61
CA ASP A 84 16.95 10.56 -3.49
C ASP A 84 15.98 10.54 -4.69
N GLN A 85 15.48 11.71 -5.06
CA GLN A 85 14.52 11.83 -6.15
C GLN A 85 15.07 11.25 -7.47
N ALA A 86 16.37 11.43 -7.75
CA ALA A 86 17.00 10.89 -8.95
C ALA A 86 16.95 9.35 -9.00
N GLU A 87 17.12 8.70 -7.86
CA GLU A 87 17.02 7.24 -7.75
C GLU A 87 15.55 6.79 -7.86
N LEU A 88 14.60 7.51 -7.26
CA LEU A 88 13.18 7.23 -7.43
C LEU A 88 12.73 7.34 -8.90
N GLU A 89 13.17 8.37 -9.63
CA GLU A 89 12.88 8.52 -11.06
C GLU A 89 13.48 7.37 -11.87
N LYS A 90 14.72 6.96 -11.55
CA LYS A 90 15.35 5.79 -12.19
C LYS A 90 14.55 4.52 -11.92
N ARG A 91 14.15 4.25 -10.67
CA ARG A 91 13.33 3.09 -10.32
C ARG A 91 11.97 3.14 -11.04
N LYS A 92 11.36 4.31 -11.11
CA LYS A 92 10.08 4.54 -11.80
C LYS A 92 10.19 4.28 -13.30
N ALA A 93 11.29 4.68 -13.95
CA ALA A 93 11.54 4.41 -15.36
C ALA A 93 11.65 2.91 -15.68
N HIS A 94 12.09 2.09 -14.71
CA HIS A 94 12.18 0.64 -14.82
C HIS A 94 10.95 -0.09 -14.27
N TRP A 95 10.00 0.63 -13.65
CA TRP A 95 8.82 0.02 -13.08
C TRP A 95 7.87 -0.43 -14.19
N GLN A 96 7.48 -1.70 -14.13
CA GLN A 96 6.49 -2.28 -15.02
C GLN A 96 5.22 -2.55 -14.23
N GLN A 97 4.08 -2.09 -14.76
CA GLN A 97 2.79 -2.37 -14.15
C GLN A 97 2.56 -3.89 -14.10
N PRO A 98 2.33 -4.48 -12.91
CA PRO A 98 2.07 -5.91 -12.81
C PRO A 98 0.78 -6.31 -13.54
N ALA A 99 0.75 -7.55 -14.03
CA ALA A 99 -0.46 -8.10 -14.60
C ALA A 99 -1.60 -8.13 -13.55
N PRO A 100 -2.85 -7.80 -13.92
CA PRO A 100 -3.98 -7.87 -13.00
C PRO A 100 -4.18 -9.30 -12.47
N LYS A 101 -4.31 -9.46 -11.16
CA LYS A 101 -4.58 -10.78 -10.53
C LYS A 101 -5.92 -11.38 -10.96
N VAL A 102 -6.89 -10.52 -11.26
CA VAL A 102 -8.23 -10.92 -11.72
C VAL A 102 -8.61 -10.11 -12.96
N THR A 103 -8.87 -10.80 -14.07
CA THR A 103 -9.16 -10.15 -15.37
C THR A 103 -10.63 -10.26 -15.80
N ARG A 104 -11.41 -11.10 -15.14
CA ARG A 104 -12.82 -11.41 -15.47
C ARG A 104 -13.74 -11.20 -14.26
N GLY A 105 -15.05 -11.18 -14.51
CA GLY A 105 -16.06 -11.03 -13.46
C GLY A 105 -16.10 -9.63 -12.83
N TYR A 106 -16.78 -9.52 -11.68
CA TYR A 106 -16.99 -8.25 -10.99
C TYR A 106 -15.68 -7.58 -10.57
N LEU A 107 -14.76 -8.34 -9.95
CA LEU A 107 -13.46 -7.80 -9.50
C LEU A 107 -12.61 -7.28 -10.66
N GLY A 108 -12.68 -7.93 -11.84
CA GLY A 108 -12.03 -7.43 -13.05
C GLY A 108 -12.63 -6.12 -13.56
N ARG A 109 -13.95 -5.92 -13.43
CA ARG A 109 -14.60 -4.62 -13.73
C ARG A 109 -14.26 -3.56 -12.69
N TYR A 110 -14.33 -3.91 -11.40
CA TYR A 110 -13.96 -3.06 -10.29
C TYR A 110 -12.54 -2.51 -10.45
N ALA A 111 -11.54 -3.37 -10.66
CA ALA A 111 -10.14 -2.97 -10.81
C ALA A 111 -9.90 -1.97 -11.95
N LYS A 112 -10.71 -2.04 -13.02
CA LYS A 112 -10.61 -1.12 -14.16
C LYS A 112 -11.20 0.25 -13.86
N LEU A 113 -12.33 0.29 -13.16
CA LEU A 113 -13.15 1.50 -13.00
C LEU A 113 -12.90 2.24 -11.68
N VAL A 114 -12.39 1.54 -10.66
CA VAL A 114 -12.21 2.11 -9.33
C VAL A 114 -11.19 3.25 -9.32
N LYS A 115 -11.48 4.31 -8.57
CA LYS A 115 -10.56 5.41 -8.29
C LYS A 115 -9.65 5.08 -7.10
N SER A 116 -8.70 5.97 -6.80
CA SER A 116 -7.75 5.74 -5.72
C SER A 116 -8.41 5.76 -4.35
N ALA A 117 -7.77 5.13 -3.35
CA ALA A 117 -8.26 5.08 -1.98
C ALA A 117 -8.40 6.46 -1.35
N ASN A 118 -7.54 7.43 -1.71
CA ASN A 118 -7.65 8.81 -1.24
C ASN A 118 -8.95 9.53 -1.69
N THR A 119 -9.57 9.05 -2.76
CA THR A 119 -10.89 9.52 -3.26
C THR A 119 -12.05 8.64 -2.79
N GLY A 120 -11.82 7.76 -1.81
CA GLY A 120 -12.84 6.85 -1.27
C GLY A 120 -13.04 5.55 -2.06
N ALA A 121 -12.14 5.23 -2.99
CA ALA A 121 -12.24 4.03 -3.85
C ALA A 121 -13.61 3.89 -4.55
N ILE A 122 -14.17 5.02 -5.00
CA ILE A 122 -15.44 5.06 -5.73
C ILE A 122 -15.28 4.43 -7.12
N ILE A 123 -16.39 3.91 -7.64
CA ILE A 123 -16.52 3.51 -9.04
C ILE A 123 -17.21 4.65 -9.76
N ASP A 124 -16.52 5.22 -10.74
CA ASP A 124 -17.04 6.28 -11.59
C ASP A 124 -17.65 5.61 -12.82
N VAL A 125 -18.96 5.79 -13.02
CA VAL A 125 -19.76 5.13 -14.07
C VAL A 125 -20.29 6.16 -15.04
#